data_AF-A0A411X026-F1
#
_entry.id   AF-A0A411X026-F1
#
_cell.length_a   1.000
_cell.length_b   1.000
_cell.length_c   1.000
_cell.angle_alpha   90.00
_cell.angle_beta   90.00
_cell.angle_gamma   90.00
#
_symmetry.space_group_name_H-M   'P 1'
#
loop_
_entity.id
_entity.type
_entity.pdbx_description
1 polymer ?
#
loop_
_entity_poly.entity_id
_entity_poly.type
_entity_poly.pdbx_seq_one_letter_code
_entity_poly.pdbx_strand_id
1 'polypeptide(L)'
;MDRIGLELAAAGGMAWIALGMVSAAAAWLLRDGLRLVAHLRAADSLIAAGMPEREALRAAGCLFWQLPWYRRIFRRYPALRI
;
A
#
# COMPACT_ATOMS: atom_id res chain seq x y z
N MET A 1 -10.54 -43.16 -4.12
CA MET A 1 -9.84 -41.87 -3.97
C MET A 1 -10.00 -41.49 -2.52
N ASP A 2 -8.94 -41.70 -1.74
CA ASP A 2 -9.05 -41.78 -0.28
C ASP A 2 -9.18 -40.39 0.33
N ARG A 3 -9.92 -40.29 1.43
CA ARG A 3 -10.23 -39.03 2.13
C ARG A 3 -8.97 -38.18 2.41
N ILE A 4 -7.85 -38.84 2.67
CA ILE A 4 -6.53 -38.24 2.92
C ILE A 4 -6.00 -37.50 1.67
N GLY A 5 -6.21 -38.05 0.46
CA GLY A 5 -5.79 -37.43 -0.80
C GLY A 5 -6.60 -36.17 -1.14
N LEU A 6 -7.87 -36.11 -0.73
CA LEU A 6 -8.72 -34.94 -0.92
C LEU A 6 -8.29 -33.78 -0.01
N GLU A 7 -7.96 -34.06 1.25
CA GLU A 7 -7.52 -33.03 2.19
C GLU A 7 -6.13 -32.47 1.87
N LEU A 8 -5.21 -33.30 1.38
CA LEU A 8 -3.89 -32.85 0.95
C LEU A 8 -3.97 -31.93 -0.29
N ALA A 9 -4.86 -32.24 -1.24
CA ALA A 9 -5.12 -31.40 -2.40
C ALA A 9 -5.79 -30.06 -2.00
N ALA A 10 -6.74 -30.10 -1.06
CA ALA A 10 -7.38 -28.89 -0.53
C ALA A 10 -6.37 -28.00 0.22
N ALA A 11 -5.48 -28.59 1.03
CA ALA A 11 -4.41 -27.86 1.72
C ALA A 11 -3.43 -27.22 0.72
N GLY A 12 -3.06 -27.94 -0.35
CA GLY A 12 -2.26 -27.40 -1.44
C GLY A 12 -2.92 -26.21 -2.14
N GLY A 13 -4.22 -26.31 -2.45
CA GLY A 13 -4.99 -25.21 -3.05
C GLY A 13 -5.05 -23.96 -2.17
N MET A 14 -5.28 -24.14 -0.87
CA MET A 14 -5.30 -23.02 0.09
C MET A 14 -3.93 -22.35 0.22
N ALA A 15 -2.83 -23.13 0.18
CA ALA A 15 -1.48 -22.58 0.22
C ALA A 15 -1.18 -21.69 -1.00
N TRP A 16 -1.56 -22.10 -2.21
CA TRP A 16 -1.39 -21.28 -3.42
C TRP A 16 -2.22 -20.01 -3.40
N ILE A 17 -3.47 -20.09 -2.91
CA ILE A 17 -4.34 -18.92 -2.74
C ILE A 17 -3.73 -17.94 -1.73
N ALA A 18 -3.26 -18.43 -0.58
CA ALA A 18 -2.61 -17.61 0.44
C ALA A 18 -1.34 -16.93 -0.12
N LEU A 19 -0.50 -17.68 -0.85
CA LEU A 19 0.70 -17.14 -1.49
C LEU A 19 0.33 -16.04 -2.51
N GLY A 20 -0.73 -16.25 -3.30
CA GLY A 20 -1.24 -15.26 -4.24
C GLY A 20 -1.69 -13.98 -3.53
N MET A 21 -2.43 -14.10 -2.43
CA MET A 21 -2.88 -12.96 -1.64
C MET A 21 -1.71 -12.18 -1.02
N VAL A 22 -0.74 -12.87 -0.43
CA VAL A 22 0.46 -12.24 0.14
C VAL A 22 1.28 -11.53 -0.93
N SER A 23 1.47 -12.17 -2.10
CA SER A 23 2.20 -11.58 -3.22
C SER A 23 1.49 -10.33 -3.75
N ALA A 24 0.16 -10.37 -3.88
CA ALA A 24 -0.62 -9.22 -4.30
C ALA A 24 -0.54 -8.06 -3.29
N ALA A 25 -0.62 -8.36 -1.98
CA ALA A 25 -0.46 -7.37 -0.92
C ALA A 25 0.94 -6.75 -0.94
N ALA A 26 2.00 -7.56 -1.10
CA ALA A 26 3.38 -7.09 -1.21
C ALA A 26 3.57 -6.17 -2.42
N ALA A 27 3.07 -6.57 -3.60
CA ALA A 27 3.13 -5.74 -4.81
C ALA A 27 2.38 -4.41 -4.64
N TRP A 28 1.23 -4.43 -3.97
CA TRP A 28 0.46 -3.23 -3.67
C TRP A 28 1.22 -2.29 -2.73
N LEU A 29 1.81 -2.81 -1.64
CA LEU A 29 2.63 -2.05 -0.71
C LEU A 29 3.89 -1.47 -1.38
N LEU A 30 4.54 -2.24 -2.26
CA LEU A 30 5.68 -1.75 -3.03
C LEU A 30 5.27 -0.59 -3.94
N ARG A 31 4.15 -0.71 -4.64
CA ARG A 31 3.60 0.36 -5.48
C ARG A 31 3.24 1.60 -4.66
N ASP A 32 2.69 1.41 -3.45
CA ASP A 32 2.37 2.48 -2.51
C ASP A 32 3.65 3.20 -2.07
N GLY A 33 4.68 2.45 -1.67
CA GLY A 33 5.99 2.98 -1.28
C GLY A 33 6.68 3.76 -2.38
N LEU A 34 6.68 3.25 -3.62
CA LEU A 34 7.26 3.96 -4.78
C LEU A 34 6.56 5.30 -5.05
N ARG A 35 5.23 5.38 -4.87
CA ARG A 35 4.50 6.65 -4.99
C ARG A 35 4.91 7.63 -3.90
N LEU A 36 5.07 7.18 -2.66
CA LEU A 36 5.56 8.03 -1.57
C LEU A 36 6.95 8.59 -1.87
N VAL A 37 7.88 7.74 -2.36
CA VAL A 37 9.23 8.18 -2.75
C VAL A 37 9.18 9.26 -3.84
N ALA A 38 8.28 9.14 -4.82
CA ALA A 38 8.11 10.16 -5.85
C ALA A 38 7.65 11.50 -5.25
N HIS A 39 6.73 11.49 -4.29
CA HIS A 39 6.29 12.69 -3.58
C HIS A 39 7.40 13.29 -2.71
N LEU A 40 8.21 12.48 -2.04
CA LEU A 40 9.36 12.96 -1.27
C LEU A 40 10.40 13.62 -2.17
N ARG A 41 10.73 13.01 -3.31
CA ARG A 41 11.64 13.63 -4.31
C ARG A 41 11.12 14.96 -4.83
N ALA A 42 9.80 15.07 -5.03
CA ALA A 42 9.18 16.34 -5.41
C ALA A 42 9.22 17.37 -4.27
N ALA A 43 9.13 16.94 -3.01
CA ALA A 43 9.33 17.84 -1.87
C ALA A 43 10.78 18.32 -1.78
N ASP A 44 11.75 17.41 -1.96
CA ASP A 44 13.17 17.73 -1.94
C ASP A 44 13.54 18.77 -3.01
N SER A 45 12.97 18.66 -4.22
CA SER A 45 13.21 19.66 -5.27
C SER A 45 12.62 21.04 -4.94
N LEU A 46 11.46 21.09 -4.26
CA LEU A 46 10.87 22.34 -3.77
C LEU A 46 11.69 22.96 -2.64
N ILE A 47 12.23 22.14 -1.74
CA ILE A 47 13.13 22.58 -0.66
C ILE A 47 14.43 23.14 -1.27
N ALA A 48 14.99 22.47 -2.27
CA ALA A 48 16.17 22.94 -2.98
C ALA A 48 15.92 24.28 -3.71
N ALA A 49 14.68 24.56 -4.11
CA ALA A 49 14.26 25.85 -4.65
C ALA A 49 14.04 26.94 -3.58
N GLY A 50 14.31 26.65 -2.31
CA GLY A 50 14.20 27.58 -1.18
C GLY A 50 12.85 27.58 -0.48
N MET A 51 11.94 26.66 -0.80
CA MET A 51 10.66 26.54 -0.11
C MET A 51 10.86 25.96 1.31
N PRO A 52 10.17 26.49 2.34
CA PRO A 52 10.19 25.90 3.68
C PRO A 52 9.69 24.45 3.64
N GLU A 53 10.38 23.55 4.37
CA GLU A 53 10.13 22.10 4.35
C GLU A 53 8.65 21.72 4.53
N ARG A 54 7.96 22.34 5.50
CA ARG A 54 6.55 22.03 5.79
C ARG A 54 5.62 22.43 4.64
N GLU A 55 5.94 23.49 3.92
CA GLU A 55 5.18 23.93 2.74
C GLU A 55 5.50 23.06 1.53
N ALA A 56 6.77 22.70 1.34
CA ALA A 56 7.20 21.77 0.28
C ALA A 56 6.53 20.40 0.43
N LEU A 57 6.51 19.84 1.64
CA LEU A 57 5.82 18.56 1.93
C LEU A 57 4.31 18.65 1.70
N ARG A 58 3.69 19.80 2.01
CA ARG A 58 2.26 20.04 1.75
C ARG A 58 1.99 20.16 0.25
N ALA A 59 2.78 20.94 -0.48
CA ALA A 59 2.66 21.16 -1.91
C ALA A 59 2.93 19.88 -2.71
N ALA A 60 3.91 19.08 -2.30
CA ALA A 60 4.22 17.78 -2.90
C ALA A 60 3.19 16.70 -2.55
N GLY A 61 2.24 16.96 -1.65
CA GLY A 61 1.21 15.98 -1.25
C GLY A 61 1.68 14.90 -0.28
N CYS A 62 2.84 15.07 0.36
CA CYS A 62 3.39 14.12 1.34
C CYS A 62 2.50 13.97 2.58
N LEU A 63 1.69 14.99 2.92
CA LEU A 63 0.75 14.94 4.04
C LEU A 63 -0.31 13.83 3.90
N PHE A 64 -0.65 13.43 2.68
CA PHE A 64 -1.55 12.30 2.45
C PHE A 64 -0.98 11.01 3.07
N TRP A 65 0.35 10.85 3.00
CA TRP A 65 1.08 9.66 3.41
C TRP A 65 1.44 9.62 4.89
N GLN A 66 1.25 10.72 5.63
CA GLN A 66 1.39 10.75 7.09
C GLN A 66 0.27 9.98 7.81
N LEU A 67 -0.85 9.73 7.13
CA LEU A 67 -1.93 8.95 7.70
C LEU A 67 -1.62 7.45 7.63
N PRO A 68 -1.96 6.67 8.67
CA PRO A 68 -1.93 5.21 8.60
C PRO A 68 -2.71 4.70 7.38
N TRP A 69 -2.21 3.63 6.75
CA TRP A 69 -2.76 3.10 5.49
C TRP A 69 -4.27 2.82 5.55
N TYR A 70 -4.76 2.28 6.67
CA TYR A 70 -6.19 1.99 6.84
C TYR A 70 -7.03 3.28 6.78
N ARG A 71 -6.58 4.38 7.41
CA ARG A 71 -7.28 5.67 7.33
C ARG A 71 -7.28 6.25 5.93
N ARG A 72 -6.24 5.99 5.12
CA ARG A 72 -6.17 6.44 3.72
C ARG A 72 -7.21 5.75 2.85
N ILE A 73 -7.46 4.45 3.06
CA ILE A 73 -8.46 3.68 2.31
C ILE A 73 -9.88 4.22 2.56
N PHE A 74 -10.26 4.42 3.82
CA PHE A 74 -11.59 4.92 4.18
C PHE A 74 -11.84 6.38 3.77
N ARG A 75 -10.78 7.19 3.59
CA ARG A 75 -10.90 8.54 3.03
C ARG A 75 -11.26 8.52 1.54
N ARG A 76 -10.77 7.51 0.81
CA ARG A 76 -11.04 7.33 -0.63
C ARG A 76 -12.35 6.60 -0.90
N TYR A 77 -12.80 5.78 0.05
CA TYR A 77 -14.05 5.02 -0.03
C TYR A 77 -14.88 5.23 1.24
N PRO A 78 -15.58 6.38 1.37
CA PRO A 78 -16.40 6.65 2.54
C PRO A 78 -17.54 5.64 2.73
N ALA A 79 -17.99 5.00 1.65
CA ALA A 79 -19.03 3.96 1.68
C ALA A 79 -18.61 2.64 2.37
N LEU A 80 -17.31 2.43 2.62
CA LEU A 80 -16.81 1.26 3.36
C LEU A 80 -16.73 1.50 4.87
N ARG A 81 -17.15 2.68 5.33
CA ARG A 81 -17.15 3.07 6.73
C ARG A 81 -18.46 2.57 7.37
N ILE A 82 -18.42 1.31 7.81
CA ILE A 82 -19.50 0.65 8.58
C ILE A 82 -19.58 1.28 9.98
#